data_AF-A0A5P2H167-F1
#
_entry.id   AF-A0A5P2H167-F1
#
_cell.length_a   1.000
_cell.length_b   1.000
_cell.length_c   1.000
_cell.angle_alpha   90.00
_cell.angle_beta   90.00
_cell.angle_gamma   90.00
#
_symmetry.space_group_name_H-M   'P 1'
#
loop_
_entity.id
_entity.type
_entity.pdbx_description
1 polymer ?
#
loop_
_entity_poly.entity_id
_entity_poly.type
_entity_poly.pdbx_seq_one_letter_code
_entity_poly.pdbx_strand_id
1 'polypeptide(L)'
;MTLASKLAAGMLSAVATAGTALAQGAAETKPVTYRGPLSFGGTAVVTVDAPSAGKVHVRFEDAPSGLRGAIVGSYTVRHGEYTARQFVADNDAPPPETMTARLRGVTFRFTRDADKLSGGLSGLPNADAAGTATSRGTRLAGVLHASAATELPAVASIAGVYYYVRHREGAAPVRTSPGGLDAGQLRIERSGAIWECQGKDCLAAAAGASQPARKLEPADQTRWPGVFTVIADGRPAGRLHVSGKPGDLALYMGDVGRPDGATLPATDGASGIVVMRSAEHVPAALPDGRWRCQHPNMRLDPQTGGQVHRGTLHTETLDMTGPSVRNRHLNRPVRTLPDSAQGLPGGAAPAEANGLQWVRWTPQRDQVFLPLAADTMAYQLRSTAPASFADQMGVCHRQRAGASRATKRSADRKTKGSSGRAAARTQIQR
;
A
#
# COMPACT_ATOMS: atom_id res chain seq x y z
N MET A 1 68.70 -41.05 -14.87
CA MET A 1 69.63 -40.07 -15.48
C MET A 1 69.27 -39.90 -16.94
N THR A 2 68.49 -38.86 -17.29
CA THR A 2 68.62 -38.04 -18.52
C THR A 2 67.55 -36.94 -18.47
N LEU A 3 68.02 -35.69 -18.37
CA LEU A 3 67.23 -34.47 -18.56
C LEU A 3 67.12 -34.13 -20.05
N ALA A 4 65.99 -33.54 -20.46
CA ALA A 4 65.81 -32.46 -21.45
C ALA A 4 64.40 -32.58 -22.07
N SER A 5 63.64 -31.56 -22.45
CA SER A 5 63.65 -30.09 -22.33
C SER A 5 62.44 -29.59 -23.15
N LYS A 6 61.95 -28.37 -22.82
CA LYS A 6 61.15 -27.44 -23.65
C LYS A 6 59.62 -27.57 -23.72
N LEU A 7 58.99 -26.63 -22.99
CA LEU A 7 58.17 -25.51 -23.49
C LEU A 7 57.06 -25.82 -24.51
N ALA A 8 55.81 -25.74 -24.04
CA ALA A 8 54.70 -25.21 -24.83
C ALA A 8 53.77 -24.40 -23.91
N ALA A 9 54.03 -23.08 -23.87
CA ALA A 9 53.08 -22.08 -23.41
C ALA A 9 52.20 -21.68 -24.61
N GLY A 10 50.88 -21.71 -24.45
CA GLY A 10 49.94 -21.43 -25.56
C GLY A 10 48.52 -21.15 -25.08
N MET A 11 48.34 -19.95 -24.53
CA MET A 11 47.14 -19.10 -24.53
C MET A 11 45.74 -19.76 -24.59
N LEU A 12 45.07 -19.83 -23.43
CA LEU A 12 43.61 -19.73 -23.34
C LEU A 12 43.23 -18.28 -23.07
N SER A 13 42.88 -17.54 -24.13
CA SER A 13 42.25 -16.22 -23.99
C SER A 13 40.76 -16.39 -23.75
N ALA A 14 40.37 -16.36 -22.47
CA ALA A 14 38.99 -16.09 -22.06
C ALA A 14 38.95 -14.64 -21.54
N VAL A 15 38.44 -13.71 -22.36
CA VAL A 15 38.07 -12.37 -21.89
C VAL A 15 36.58 -12.20 -22.13
N ALA A 16 35.80 -12.63 -21.15
CA ALA A 16 34.45 -12.15 -20.94
C ALA A 16 34.55 -10.79 -20.22
N THR A 17 34.54 -9.69 -20.96
CA THR A 17 34.30 -8.36 -20.37
C THR A 17 32.82 -8.20 -20.09
N ALA A 18 32.39 -8.67 -18.93
CA ALA A 18 31.14 -8.25 -18.29
C ALA A 18 31.45 -7.91 -16.83
N GLY A 19 31.18 -6.66 -16.46
CA GLY A 19 31.11 -6.24 -15.07
C GLY A 19 32.28 -5.36 -14.62
N THR A 20 32.01 -4.07 -14.48
CA THR A 20 32.14 -3.33 -13.21
C THR A 20 31.90 -1.85 -13.50
N ALA A 21 30.66 -1.40 -13.27
CA ALA A 21 30.39 0.02 -13.11
C ALA A 21 29.53 0.21 -11.85
N LEU A 22 30.25 0.56 -10.77
CA LEU A 22 29.81 1.30 -9.60
C LEU A 22 28.95 0.55 -8.56
N ALA A 23 29.64 -0.34 -7.83
CA ALA A 23 29.45 -0.42 -6.39
C ALA A 23 29.92 0.92 -5.76
N GLN A 24 29.02 1.89 -5.67
CA GLN A 24 29.20 3.01 -4.74
C GLN A 24 28.97 2.46 -3.34
N GLY A 25 29.95 2.65 -2.45
CA GLY A 25 30.03 2.07 -1.11
C GLY A 25 28.68 2.00 -0.40
N ALA A 26 28.13 0.79 -0.33
CA ALA A 26 26.97 0.50 0.47
C ALA A 26 27.46 0.47 1.93
N ALA A 27 27.18 1.54 2.68
CA ALA A 27 27.05 1.40 4.11
C ALA A 27 26.15 0.18 4.38
N GLU A 28 26.58 -0.72 5.27
CA GLU A 28 25.84 -1.91 5.63
C GLU A 28 24.42 -1.50 6.08
N THR A 29 23.45 -1.66 5.18
CA THR A 29 22.06 -1.30 5.46
C THR A 29 21.51 -2.35 6.38
N LYS A 30 21.36 -2.00 7.68
CA LYS A 30 20.75 -2.87 8.68
C LYS A 30 19.38 -3.36 8.19
N PRO A 31 19.09 -4.67 8.23
CA PRO A 31 17.78 -5.19 7.87
C PRO A 31 16.67 -4.57 8.71
N VAL A 32 15.56 -4.21 8.07
CA VAL A 32 14.35 -3.70 8.74
C VAL A 32 13.16 -4.57 8.36
N THR A 33 12.46 -5.06 9.37
CA THR A 33 11.28 -5.91 9.21
C THR A 33 10.02 -5.10 9.41
N TYR A 34 9.10 -5.18 8.47
CA TYR A 34 7.77 -4.58 8.51
C TYR A 34 6.73 -5.68 8.50
N ARG A 35 5.67 -5.53 9.29
CA ARG A 35 4.54 -6.46 9.34
C ARG A 35 3.22 -5.74 9.16
N GLY A 36 2.35 -6.28 8.32
CA GLY A 36 0.99 -5.75 8.20
C GLY A 36 0.08 -6.52 7.23
N PRO A 37 -1.21 -6.14 7.19
CA PRO A 37 -2.23 -6.84 6.44
C PRO A 37 -2.13 -6.61 4.93
N LEU A 38 -2.52 -7.62 4.15
CA LEU A 38 -2.73 -7.54 2.72
C LEU A 38 -4.21 -7.29 2.41
N SER A 39 -4.49 -6.54 1.34
CA SER A 39 -5.87 -6.19 0.99
C SER A 39 -6.77 -7.35 0.56
N PHE A 40 -6.19 -8.51 0.20
CA PHE A 40 -6.92 -9.76 -0.09
C PHE A 40 -6.90 -10.74 1.11
N GLY A 41 -6.63 -10.22 2.31
CA GLY A 41 -6.50 -11.00 3.53
C GLY A 41 -5.09 -11.53 3.80
N GLY A 42 -4.88 -11.93 5.04
CA GLY A 42 -3.59 -12.39 5.56
C GLY A 42 -2.63 -11.27 5.95
N THR A 43 -1.48 -11.67 6.49
CA THR A 43 -0.39 -10.80 6.93
C THR A 43 0.87 -11.05 6.12
N ALA A 44 1.55 -9.98 5.71
CA ALA A 44 2.89 -10.06 5.13
C ALA A 44 3.92 -9.57 6.14
N VAL A 45 5.03 -10.30 6.24
CA VAL A 45 6.26 -9.87 6.91
C VAL A 45 7.30 -9.59 5.84
N VAL A 46 7.68 -8.33 5.71
CA VAL A 46 8.61 -7.85 4.70
C VAL A 46 9.89 -7.41 5.40
N THR A 47 10.98 -8.13 5.18
CA THR A 47 12.31 -7.71 5.63
C THR A 47 13.08 -7.17 4.44
N VAL A 48 13.41 -5.88 4.49
CA VAL A 48 14.19 -5.21 3.45
C VAL A 48 15.67 -5.27 3.85
N ASP A 49 16.55 -5.43 2.85
CA ASP A 49 17.98 -5.69 3.01
C ASP A 49 18.29 -7.07 3.63
N ALA A 50 17.42 -8.06 3.40
CA ALA A 50 17.60 -9.46 3.81
C ALA A 50 17.28 -10.44 2.65
N PRO A 51 18.01 -11.58 2.53
CA PRO A 51 19.10 -12.05 3.41
C PRO A 51 20.43 -11.29 3.19
N SER A 52 20.49 -10.40 2.21
CA SER A 52 21.62 -9.51 1.98
C SER A 52 21.13 -8.15 1.47
N ALA A 53 22.00 -7.13 1.51
CA ALA A 53 21.68 -5.79 1.02
C ALA A 53 21.16 -5.81 -0.43
N GLY A 54 20.14 -5.00 -0.72
CA GLY A 54 19.49 -4.98 -2.04
C GLY A 54 18.50 -6.13 -2.30
N LYS A 55 18.22 -6.97 -1.30
CA LYS A 55 17.18 -8.00 -1.33
C LYS A 55 15.97 -7.60 -0.47
N VAL A 56 14.81 -8.17 -0.81
CA VAL A 56 13.62 -8.14 0.04
C VAL A 56 13.14 -9.56 0.24
N HIS A 57 12.98 -9.93 1.51
CA HIS A 57 12.40 -11.19 1.94
C HIS A 57 10.94 -10.95 2.35
N VAL A 58 9.99 -11.63 1.71
CA VAL A 58 8.56 -11.50 1.96
C VAL A 58 8.01 -12.84 2.42
N ARG A 59 7.53 -12.90 3.66
CA ARG A 59 6.91 -14.08 4.26
C ARG A 59 5.42 -13.85 4.44
N PHE A 60 4.62 -14.86 4.11
CA PHE A 60 3.17 -14.82 4.22
C PHE A 60 2.72 -15.58 5.47
N GLU A 61 1.90 -14.94 6.29
CA GLU A 61 1.34 -15.50 7.51
C GLU A 61 -0.18 -15.37 7.50
N ASP A 62 -0.88 -16.44 7.90
CA ASP A 62 -2.34 -16.49 8.03
C ASP A 62 -3.12 -16.00 6.80
N ALA A 63 -2.60 -16.27 5.59
CA ALA A 63 -3.28 -15.90 4.35
C ALA A 63 -4.33 -16.96 3.98
N PRO A 64 -5.59 -16.55 3.71
CA PRO A 64 -6.70 -17.47 3.47
C PRO A 64 -6.62 -18.20 2.12
N SER A 65 -5.72 -17.78 1.22
CA SER A 65 -5.57 -18.30 -0.15
C SER A 65 -4.44 -19.33 -0.29
N GLY A 66 -4.11 -20.03 0.79
CA GLY A 66 -3.05 -21.04 0.84
C GLY A 66 -1.63 -20.47 0.68
N LEU A 67 -1.49 -19.13 0.67
CA LEU A 67 -0.20 -18.46 0.61
C LEU A 67 0.53 -18.66 1.94
N ARG A 68 1.63 -19.43 1.89
CA ARG A 68 2.51 -19.68 3.03
C ARG A 68 3.96 -19.74 2.55
N GLY A 69 4.88 -19.73 3.50
CA GLY A 69 6.32 -19.68 3.23
C GLY A 69 6.79 -18.27 2.87
N ALA A 70 7.98 -18.18 2.30
CA ALA A 70 8.64 -16.94 1.98
C ALA A 70 9.25 -16.91 0.59
N ILE A 71 9.40 -15.71 0.06
CA ILE A 71 10.03 -15.43 -1.22
C ILE A 71 11.06 -14.31 -1.08
N VAL A 72 12.14 -14.42 -1.83
CA VAL A 72 13.23 -13.43 -1.83
C VAL A 72 13.37 -12.84 -3.21
N GLY A 73 13.30 -11.51 -3.31
CA GLY A 73 13.45 -10.76 -4.56
C GLY A 73 14.60 -9.77 -4.50
N SER A 74 15.14 -9.40 -5.66
CA SER A 74 16.07 -8.27 -5.78
C SER A 74 15.29 -6.99 -6.00
N TYR A 75 15.67 -5.89 -5.35
CA TYR A 75 15.03 -4.60 -5.57
C TYR A 75 15.94 -3.56 -6.21
N THR A 76 15.31 -2.59 -6.86
CA THR A 76 15.93 -1.35 -7.33
C THR A 76 15.17 -0.17 -6.75
N VAL A 77 15.84 0.96 -6.54
CA VAL A 77 15.21 2.18 -6.02
C VAL A 77 15.23 3.26 -7.09
N ARG A 78 14.07 3.88 -7.35
CA ARG A 78 13.96 5.06 -8.23
C ARG A 78 13.04 6.08 -7.60
N HIS A 79 13.53 7.31 -7.43
CA HIS A 79 12.75 8.42 -6.86
C HIS A 79 12.11 8.12 -5.49
N GLY A 80 12.77 7.29 -4.67
CA GLY A 80 12.27 6.86 -3.35
C GLY A 80 11.31 5.67 -3.38
N GLU A 81 10.95 5.15 -4.56
CA GLU A 81 10.13 3.95 -4.69
C GLU A 81 11.03 2.72 -4.93
N TYR A 82 10.81 1.68 -4.15
CA TYR A 82 11.44 0.38 -4.27
C TYR A 82 10.63 -0.48 -5.22
N THR A 83 11.30 -1.14 -6.16
CA THR A 83 10.70 -2.12 -7.07
C THR A 83 11.48 -3.42 -6.96
N ALA A 84 10.87 -4.42 -6.33
CA ALA A 84 11.40 -5.77 -6.20
C ALA A 84 10.80 -6.72 -7.25
N ARG A 85 11.68 -7.53 -7.83
CA ARG A 85 11.40 -8.51 -8.89
C ARG A 85 12.33 -9.72 -8.73
N GLN A 86 12.22 -10.67 -9.67
CA GLN A 86 13.06 -11.87 -9.71
C GLN A 86 12.94 -12.67 -8.41
N PHE A 87 11.71 -12.81 -7.92
CA PHE A 87 11.45 -13.56 -6.71
C PHE A 87 11.78 -15.04 -6.91
N VAL A 88 12.47 -15.60 -5.92
CA VAL A 88 12.72 -17.04 -5.77
C VAL A 88 12.12 -17.50 -4.46
N ALA A 89 11.88 -18.81 -4.34
CA ALA A 89 11.50 -19.40 -3.07
C ALA A 89 12.62 -19.22 -2.06
N ASP A 90 12.25 -18.93 -0.82
CA ASP A 90 13.17 -19.05 0.31
C ASP A 90 13.43 -20.54 0.60
N ASN A 91 14.68 -20.91 0.91
CA ASN A 91 15.04 -22.31 1.13
C ASN A 91 14.67 -22.79 2.54
N ASP A 92 14.64 -21.89 3.52
CA ASP A 92 14.38 -22.22 4.93
C ASP A 92 12.87 -22.26 5.20
N ALA A 93 12.09 -21.50 4.44
CA ALA A 93 10.64 -21.48 4.49
C ALA A 93 10.01 -21.53 3.08
N PRO A 94 10.15 -22.65 2.33
CA PRO A 94 9.69 -22.72 0.96
C PRO A 94 8.16 -22.55 0.85
N PRO A 95 7.68 -21.76 -0.14
CA PRO A 95 6.26 -21.70 -0.43
C PRO A 95 5.78 -22.99 -1.10
N PRO A 96 4.46 -23.22 -1.18
CA PRO A 96 3.91 -24.37 -1.90
C PRO A 96 4.46 -24.47 -3.34
N GLU A 97 4.69 -25.68 -3.84
CA GLU A 97 5.31 -25.92 -5.14
C GLU A 97 4.57 -25.21 -6.30
N THR A 98 3.24 -25.17 -6.23
CA THR A 98 2.36 -24.47 -7.17
C THR A 98 2.66 -22.97 -7.27
N MET A 99 3.18 -22.37 -6.20
CA MET A 99 3.62 -20.98 -6.14
C MET A 99 5.05 -20.83 -6.70
N THR A 100 5.98 -21.69 -6.28
CA THR A 100 7.40 -21.64 -6.68
C THR A 100 7.59 -21.60 -8.20
N ALA A 101 6.85 -22.42 -8.94
CA ALA A 101 6.92 -22.48 -10.40
C ALA A 101 6.51 -21.17 -11.11
N ARG A 102 5.84 -20.23 -10.42
CA ARG A 102 5.19 -19.06 -11.01
C ARG A 102 5.67 -17.71 -10.44
N LEU A 103 6.74 -17.72 -9.64
CA LEU A 103 7.32 -16.53 -8.99
C LEU A 103 7.91 -15.49 -9.96
N ARG A 104 8.30 -15.90 -11.17
CA ARG A 104 8.89 -14.98 -12.17
C ARG A 104 7.99 -13.79 -12.53
N GLY A 105 6.67 -13.93 -12.38
CA GLY A 105 5.70 -12.87 -12.64
C GLY A 105 5.39 -11.98 -11.42
N VAL A 106 5.97 -12.25 -10.25
CA VAL A 106 5.71 -11.49 -9.03
C VAL A 106 6.49 -10.18 -9.06
N THR A 107 5.79 -9.08 -8.78
CA THR A 107 6.39 -7.75 -8.63
C THR A 107 5.86 -7.09 -7.38
N PHE A 108 6.76 -6.52 -6.59
CA PHE A 108 6.43 -5.75 -5.40
C PHE A 108 6.96 -4.32 -5.53
N ARG A 109 6.07 -3.33 -5.42
CA ARG A 109 6.43 -1.92 -5.47
C ARG A 109 6.01 -1.24 -4.19
N PHE A 110 6.94 -0.61 -3.50
CA PHE A 110 6.68 -0.04 -2.17
C PHE A 110 7.52 1.19 -1.91
N THR A 111 7.08 1.96 -0.93
CA THR A 111 7.88 2.98 -0.24
C THR A 111 8.06 2.56 1.20
N ARG A 112 9.14 3.00 1.83
CA ARG A 112 9.40 2.75 3.25
C ARG A 112 9.91 4.02 3.91
N ASP A 113 9.54 4.18 5.17
CA ASP A 113 10.18 5.06 6.14
C ASP A 113 10.70 4.19 7.31
N ALA A 114 11.17 4.82 8.39
CA ALA A 114 11.75 4.12 9.54
C ALA A 114 10.76 3.15 10.22
N ASP A 115 9.48 3.51 10.26
CA ASP A 115 8.44 2.85 11.06
C ASP A 115 7.30 2.26 10.23
N LYS A 116 7.24 2.57 8.93
CA LYS A 116 6.17 2.13 8.02
C LYS A 116 6.68 1.70 6.66
N LEU A 117 5.95 0.77 6.07
CA LEU A 117 6.07 0.38 4.67
C LEU A 117 4.68 0.37 4.05
N SER A 118 4.56 0.88 2.84
CA SER A 118 3.32 0.75 2.08
C SER A 118 3.56 0.59 0.59
N GLY A 119 2.72 -0.21 -0.07
CA GLY A 119 2.95 -0.59 -1.44
C GLY A 119 1.93 -1.56 -2.01
N GLY A 120 2.26 -2.15 -3.15
CA GLY A 120 1.43 -3.09 -3.87
C GLY A 120 2.24 -4.28 -4.35
N LEU A 121 1.69 -5.47 -4.11
CA LEU A 121 2.21 -6.76 -4.54
C LEU A 121 1.31 -7.32 -5.63
N SER A 122 1.90 -7.79 -6.73
CA SER A 122 1.17 -8.27 -7.89
C SER A 122 1.76 -9.56 -8.43
N GLY A 123 0.93 -10.34 -9.11
CA GLY A 123 1.34 -11.55 -9.81
C GLY A 123 1.55 -12.76 -8.90
N LEU A 124 1.12 -12.70 -7.64
CA LEU A 124 1.22 -13.82 -6.70
C LEU A 124 0.35 -14.98 -7.18
N PRO A 125 0.86 -16.21 -7.27
CA PRO A 125 0.03 -17.37 -7.56
C PRO A 125 -1.02 -17.57 -6.45
N ASN A 126 -2.29 -17.78 -6.82
CA ASN A 126 -3.28 -18.23 -5.85
C ASN A 126 -3.12 -19.75 -5.65
N ALA A 127 -2.74 -20.18 -4.44
CA ALA A 127 -2.44 -21.58 -4.17
C ALA A 127 -3.72 -22.44 -4.05
N ASP A 128 -4.80 -21.88 -3.51
CA ASP A 128 -6.08 -22.59 -3.32
C ASP A 128 -6.91 -22.68 -4.61
N ALA A 129 -6.61 -21.82 -5.57
CA ALA A 129 -7.10 -21.93 -6.95
C ALA A 129 -6.52 -23.12 -7.73
N ALA A 130 -5.62 -23.92 -7.15
CA ALA A 130 -5.05 -25.07 -7.86
C ALA A 130 -6.04 -26.24 -8.03
N GLY A 131 -7.23 -26.20 -7.40
CA GLY A 131 -8.17 -27.33 -7.34
C GLY A 131 -9.49 -27.20 -8.13
N THR A 132 -9.89 -26.01 -8.60
CA THR A 132 -11.15 -25.86 -9.36
C THR A 132 -10.88 -25.61 -10.84
N ALA A 133 -11.66 -26.25 -11.73
CA ALA A 133 -11.42 -26.22 -13.18
C ALA A 133 -11.42 -24.80 -13.79
N THR A 134 -12.02 -23.83 -13.11
CA THR A 134 -12.12 -22.41 -13.50
C THR A 134 -10.99 -21.52 -12.97
N SER A 135 -10.09 -22.04 -12.14
CA SER A 135 -9.11 -21.25 -11.37
C SER A 135 -7.64 -21.60 -11.66
N ARG A 136 -7.37 -22.51 -12.62
CA ARG A 136 -6.00 -22.72 -13.16
C ARG A 136 -5.44 -21.41 -13.73
N GLY A 137 -4.62 -20.72 -12.95
CA GLY A 137 -3.90 -19.51 -13.38
C GLY A 137 -4.37 -18.20 -12.75
N THR A 138 -5.32 -18.22 -11.80
CA THR A 138 -5.63 -17.01 -11.03
C THR A 138 -4.42 -16.57 -10.22
N ARG A 139 -4.14 -15.27 -10.33
CA ARG A 139 -3.07 -14.60 -9.60
C ARG A 139 -3.71 -13.55 -8.69
N LEU A 140 -3.12 -13.35 -7.54
CA LEU A 140 -3.48 -12.35 -6.56
C LEU A 140 -2.66 -11.07 -6.78
N ALA A 141 -3.32 -9.96 -6.51
CA ALA A 141 -2.69 -8.67 -6.38
C ALA A 141 -3.41 -7.93 -5.26
N GLY A 142 -2.66 -7.14 -4.49
CA GLY A 142 -3.19 -6.41 -3.36
C GLY A 142 -2.23 -5.33 -2.90
N VAL A 143 -2.75 -4.45 -2.05
CA VAL A 143 -1.96 -3.43 -1.37
C VAL A 143 -1.61 -3.88 0.05
N LEU A 144 -0.50 -3.36 0.54
CA LEU A 144 0.05 -3.63 1.87
C LEU A 144 0.30 -2.30 2.57
N HIS A 145 -0.07 -2.24 3.84
CA HIS A 145 0.41 -1.25 4.80
C HIS A 145 0.97 -2.00 6.00
N ALA A 146 2.19 -1.68 6.41
CA ALA A 146 2.94 -2.44 7.39
C ALA A 146 3.71 -1.54 8.35
N SER A 147 3.89 -2.02 9.59
CA SER A 147 4.63 -1.34 10.65
C SER A 147 5.95 -2.04 10.95
N ALA A 148 6.99 -1.28 11.29
CA ALA A 148 8.25 -1.82 11.81
C ALA A 148 8.26 -2.03 13.34
N ALA A 149 7.14 -1.80 14.03
CA ALA A 149 7.06 -1.96 15.48
C ALA A 149 7.37 -3.41 15.91
N THR A 150 8.31 -3.54 16.84
CA THR A 150 8.69 -4.82 17.47
C THR A 150 8.25 -4.90 18.93
N GLU A 151 7.89 -3.78 19.53
CA GLU A 151 7.43 -3.68 20.91
C GLU A 151 5.94 -3.32 20.92
N LEU A 152 5.18 -3.96 21.81
CA LEU A 152 3.75 -3.68 21.94
C LEU A 152 3.58 -2.34 22.66
N PRO A 153 2.99 -1.31 22.01
CA PRO A 153 2.74 -0.04 22.68
C PRO A 153 1.68 -0.24 23.78
N ALA A 154 1.68 0.62 24.80
CA ALA A 154 0.61 0.61 25.79
C ALA A 154 -0.73 0.96 25.13
N VAL A 155 -1.82 0.24 25.45
CA VAL A 155 -3.16 0.52 24.88
C VAL A 155 -3.58 1.97 25.08
N ALA A 156 -3.29 2.55 26.25
CA ALA A 156 -3.56 3.95 26.53
C ALA A 156 -2.86 4.94 25.58
N SER A 157 -1.70 4.55 25.01
CA SER A 157 -0.95 5.40 24.06
C SER A 157 -1.53 5.40 22.65
N ILE A 158 -2.42 4.46 22.34
CA ILE A 158 -3.14 4.37 21.06
C ILE A 158 -4.63 4.72 21.20
N ALA A 159 -5.08 5.13 22.40
CA ALA A 159 -6.44 5.57 22.61
C ALA A 159 -6.69 6.92 21.89
N GLY A 160 -7.85 7.08 21.29
CA GLY A 160 -8.20 8.29 20.54
C GLY A 160 -9.27 8.04 19.48
N VAL A 161 -9.59 9.10 18.73
CA VAL A 161 -10.47 9.05 17.55
C VAL A 161 -9.62 8.92 16.29
N TYR A 162 -10.07 8.07 15.38
CA TYR A 162 -9.40 7.76 14.12
C TYR A 162 -10.36 7.90 12.96
N TYR A 163 -9.87 8.43 11.84
CA TYR A 163 -10.50 8.23 10.55
C TYR A 163 -10.04 6.92 9.96
N TYR A 164 -10.94 6.22 9.25
CA TYR A 164 -10.62 4.96 8.61
C TYR A 164 -11.16 4.88 7.19
N VAL A 165 -10.48 4.07 6.37
CA VAL A 165 -11.01 3.47 5.15
C VAL A 165 -10.91 1.96 5.28
N ARG A 166 -11.94 1.23 4.87
CA ARG A 166 -12.05 -0.22 5.02
C ARG A 166 -12.39 -0.88 3.69
N HIS A 167 -11.86 -2.07 3.49
CA HIS A 167 -12.26 -2.98 2.42
C HIS A 167 -12.56 -4.35 3.02
N ARG A 168 -13.67 -4.94 2.59
CA ARG A 168 -14.11 -6.29 2.94
C ARG A 168 -14.30 -7.10 1.64
N GLU A 169 -13.68 -8.26 1.58
CA GLU A 169 -13.79 -9.22 0.48
C GLU A 169 -14.98 -10.15 0.70
N GLY A 170 -15.75 -10.46 -0.34
CA GLY A 170 -16.80 -11.49 -0.27
C GLY A 170 -18.14 -11.07 0.34
N ALA A 171 -18.27 -9.87 0.91
CA ALA A 171 -19.59 -9.32 1.24
C ALA A 171 -20.33 -8.96 -0.05
N ALA A 172 -21.50 -9.56 -0.28
CA ALA A 172 -22.45 -9.01 -1.26
C ALA A 172 -22.68 -7.53 -0.91
N PRO A 173 -22.74 -6.60 -1.88
CA PRO A 173 -22.89 -5.19 -1.60
C PRO A 173 -24.20 -4.96 -0.87
N VAL A 174 -24.14 -4.86 0.46
CA VAL A 174 -25.29 -4.48 1.27
C VAL A 174 -25.56 -3.01 0.92
N ARG A 175 -26.63 -2.78 0.17
CA ARG A 175 -27.07 -1.48 -0.36
C ARG A 175 -27.51 -0.47 0.71
N THR A 176 -27.03 -0.57 1.95
CA THR A 176 -27.63 0.14 3.09
C THR A 176 -27.20 1.60 3.24
N SER A 177 -26.35 2.14 2.35
CA SER A 177 -26.10 3.58 2.34
C SER A 177 -25.93 4.12 0.92
N PRO A 178 -26.73 5.13 0.52
CA PRO A 178 -26.43 5.93 -0.67
C PRO A 178 -25.05 6.56 -0.47
N GLY A 179 -24.05 6.12 -1.22
CA GLY A 179 -22.64 6.49 -1.00
C GLY A 179 -21.70 5.32 -0.71
N GLY A 180 -22.22 4.15 -0.27
CA GLY A 180 -21.56 2.90 0.19
C GLY A 180 -20.09 2.57 -0.15
N LEU A 181 -19.19 3.49 0.10
CA LEU A 181 -17.82 3.24 0.49
C LEU A 181 -17.84 3.07 2.02
N ASP A 182 -16.97 2.19 2.53
CA ASP A 182 -16.86 1.82 3.92
C ASP A 182 -15.72 2.61 4.57
N ALA A 183 -16.02 3.87 4.90
CA ALA A 183 -15.11 4.81 5.53
C ALA A 183 -15.85 5.60 6.61
N GLY A 184 -15.13 6.12 7.59
CA GLY A 184 -15.75 6.88 8.67
C GLY A 184 -14.79 7.14 9.83
N GLN A 185 -15.37 7.26 11.03
CA GLN A 185 -14.62 7.41 12.27
C GLN A 185 -14.81 6.21 13.20
N LEU A 186 -13.77 5.90 13.96
CA LEU A 186 -13.84 4.98 15.09
C LEU A 186 -13.08 5.56 16.29
N ARG A 187 -13.40 5.05 17.48
CA ARG A 187 -12.76 5.43 18.73
C ARG A 187 -12.15 4.21 19.40
N ILE A 188 -10.89 4.33 19.80
CA ILE A 188 -10.20 3.35 20.65
C ILE A 188 -10.13 3.94 22.06
N GLU A 189 -10.67 3.23 23.04
CA GLU A 189 -10.60 3.62 24.43
C GLU A 189 -9.28 3.19 25.08
N ARG A 190 -8.94 3.80 26.22
CA ARG A 190 -7.79 3.38 27.04
C ARG A 190 -7.89 1.94 27.54
N SER A 191 -9.11 1.40 27.61
CA SER A 191 -9.40 -0.02 27.92
C SER A 191 -9.10 -0.97 26.75
N GLY A 192 -8.87 -0.46 25.55
CA GLY A 192 -8.73 -1.24 24.32
C GLY A 192 -10.06 -1.54 23.63
N ALA A 193 -11.18 -1.05 24.16
CA ALA A 193 -12.47 -1.14 23.50
C ALA A 193 -12.49 -0.28 22.22
N ILE A 194 -12.98 -0.86 21.13
CA ILE A 194 -13.10 -0.22 19.81
C ILE A 194 -14.58 0.03 19.53
N TRP A 195 -14.89 1.27 19.18
CA TRP A 195 -16.23 1.74 18.86
C TRP A 195 -16.26 2.30 17.44
N GLU A 196 -17.08 1.73 16.56
CA GLU A 196 -17.36 2.32 15.25
C GLU A 196 -18.44 3.38 15.40
N CYS A 197 -18.15 4.61 14.97
CA CYS A 197 -19.10 5.71 15.06
C CYS A 197 -19.92 5.73 13.77
N GLN A 198 -21.03 4.99 13.77
CA GLN A 198 -21.90 4.73 12.62
C GLN A 198 -22.49 6.01 11.99
N GLY A 199 -21.71 6.73 11.18
CA GLY A 199 -22.11 8.00 10.57
C GLY A 199 -22.34 9.14 11.58
N LYS A 200 -21.79 9.01 12.80
CA LYS A 200 -21.86 10.03 13.85
C LYS A 200 -20.45 10.44 14.24
N ASP A 201 -20.30 11.67 14.72
CA ASP A 201 -19.02 12.16 15.23
C ASP A 201 -18.64 11.41 16.52
N CYS A 202 -17.48 10.76 16.51
CA CYS A 202 -16.92 10.12 17.72
C CYS A 202 -16.55 11.12 18.82
N LEU A 203 -16.44 12.42 18.50
CA LEU A 203 -16.08 13.49 19.43
C LEU A 203 -17.30 14.02 20.20
N ALA A 204 -18.53 13.74 19.74
CA ALA A 204 -19.75 14.07 20.47
C ALA A 204 -20.03 13.03 21.57
N ALA A 205 -20.37 13.50 22.78
CA ALA A 205 -20.60 12.63 23.93
C ALA A 205 -21.70 11.58 23.65
N ALA A 206 -21.32 10.30 23.82
CA ALA A 206 -22.17 9.11 23.91
C ALA A 206 -23.17 8.89 22.74
N ALA A 207 -22.67 8.47 21.58
CA ALA A 207 -23.55 7.89 20.55
C ALA A 207 -23.90 6.42 20.85
N GLY A 208 -24.75 6.20 21.86
CA GLY A 208 -25.83 5.18 21.89
C GLY A 208 -25.53 3.68 21.67
N ALA A 209 -24.29 3.26 21.43
CA ALA A 209 -23.95 1.84 21.38
C ALA A 209 -23.86 1.30 22.81
N SER A 210 -24.64 0.28 23.13
CA SER A 210 -24.66 -0.32 24.47
C SER A 210 -23.45 -1.19 24.76
N GLN A 211 -22.65 -1.55 23.74
CA GLN A 211 -21.46 -2.40 23.85
C GLN A 211 -20.40 -2.03 22.80
N PRO A 212 -19.10 -2.19 23.12
CA PRO A 212 -18.03 -1.99 22.15
C PRO A 212 -18.11 -3.02 21.03
N ALA A 213 -17.80 -2.60 19.80
CA ALA A 213 -17.85 -3.48 18.64
C ALA A 213 -16.73 -4.53 18.67
N ARG A 214 -15.55 -4.15 19.19
CA ARG A 214 -14.36 -5.01 19.28
C ARG A 214 -13.52 -4.62 20.50
N LYS A 215 -12.58 -5.47 20.90
CA LYS A 215 -11.62 -5.22 21.98
C LYS A 215 -10.19 -5.59 21.54
N LEU A 216 -9.20 -4.84 22.01
CA LEU A 216 -7.79 -5.13 21.80
C LEU A 216 -7.22 -5.94 22.96
N GLU A 217 -6.45 -6.97 22.61
CA GLU A 217 -5.67 -7.77 23.54
C GLU A 217 -4.26 -7.97 22.98
N PRO A 218 -3.21 -8.08 23.81
CA PRO A 218 -1.88 -8.45 23.32
C PRO A 218 -1.94 -9.72 22.47
N ALA A 219 -1.38 -9.69 21.26
CA ALA A 219 -1.17 -10.92 20.51
C ALA A 219 -0.08 -11.78 21.18
N ASP A 220 0.07 -13.03 20.75
CA ASP A 220 1.26 -13.82 21.07
C ASP A 220 2.50 -13.07 20.57
N GLN A 221 3.24 -12.42 21.47
CA GLN A 221 4.35 -11.54 21.13
C GLN A 221 5.59 -12.30 20.62
N THR A 222 5.65 -13.62 20.80
CA THR A 222 6.74 -14.44 20.23
C THR A 222 6.55 -14.60 18.73
N ARG A 223 5.30 -14.74 18.29
CA ARG A 223 4.92 -14.87 16.88
C ARG A 223 4.62 -13.52 16.23
N TRP A 224 4.05 -12.60 16.99
CA TRP A 224 3.49 -11.32 16.54
C TRP A 224 4.00 -10.13 17.39
N PRO A 225 5.32 -9.89 17.42
CA PRO A 225 5.88 -8.78 18.18
C PRO A 225 5.30 -7.44 17.71
N GLY A 226 4.86 -6.63 18.66
CA GLY A 226 4.32 -5.28 18.44
C GLY A 226 2.87 -5.22 17.95
N VAL A 227 2.12 -6.33 18.03
CA VAL A 227 0.78 -6.45 17.44
C VAL A 227 -0.26 -6.76 18.51
N PHE A 228 -1.46 -6.17 18.38
CA PHE A 228 -2.64 -6.58 19.14
C PHE A 228 -3.49 -7.57 18.36
N THR A 229 -4.08 -8.53 19.04
CA THR A 229 -5.23 -9.28 18.54
C THR A 229 -6.48 -8.42 18.73
N VAL A 230 -7.33 -8.39 17.70
CA VAL A 230 -8.65 -7.77 17.76
C VAL A 230 -9.67 -8.86 18.05
N ILE A 231 -10.41 -8.72 19.14
CA ILE A 231 -11.43 -9.65 19.61
C ILE A 231 -12.82 -9.09 19.28
N ALA A 232 -13.67 -9.90 18.65
CA ALA A 232 -15.09 -9.63 18.46
C ALA A 232 -15.88 -10.85 18.97
N ASP A 233 -16.92 -10.62 19.76
CA ASP A 233 -17.77 -11.70 20.33
C ASP A 233 -16.97 -12.81 21.03
N GLY A 234 -15.91 -12.43 21.75
CA GLY A 234 -15.02 -13.35 22.45
C GLY A 234 -14.10 -14.19 21.56
N ARG A 235 -14.02 -13.89 20.25
CA ARG A 235 -13.19 -14.62 19.28
C ARG A 235 -12.20 -13.69 18.57
N PRO A 236 -11.01 -14.17 18.18
CA PRO A 236 -10.11 -13.42 17.32
C PRO A 236 -10.78 -13.09 15.98
N ALA A 237 -10.89 -11.79 15.70
CA ALA A 237 -11.46 -11.23 14.47
C ALA A 237 -10.37 -10.59 13.59
N GLY A 238 -9.19 -10.30 14.13
CA GLY A 238 -8.16 -9.63 13.36
C GLY A 238 -6.88 -9.36 14.12
N ARG A 239 -5.98 -8.62 13.49
CA ARG A 239 -4.77 -8.09 14.13
C ARG A 239 -4.61 -6.61 13.82
N LEU A 240 -4.25 -5.84 14.84
CA LEU A 240 -3.98 -4.41 14.75
C LEU A 240 -2.47 -4.17 14.83
N HIS A 241 -1.92 -3.64 13.75
CA HIS A 241 -0.54 -3.18 13.64
C HIS A 241 -0.50 -1.67 13.87
N VAL A 242 0.38 -1.23 14.75
CA VAL A 242 0.53 0.19 15.13
C VAL A 242 1.81 0.73 14.51
N SER A 243 1.73 1.85 13.81
CA SER A 243 2.88 2.57 13.23
C SER A 243 2.81 4.05 13.59
N GLY A 244 3.95 4.73 13.64
CA GLY A 244 4.03 6.11 14.11
C GLY A 244 4.47 6.24 15.56
N LYS A 245 4.33 7.46 16.08
CA LYS A 245 4.59 7.82 17.47
C LYS A 245 3.25 8.08 18.19
N PRO A 246 3.17 7.92 19.51
CA PRO A 246 1.96 8.30 20.26
C PRO A 246 1.46 9.69 19.86
N GLY A 247 0.15 9.81 19.61
CA GLY A 247 -0.48 11.00 19.05
C GLY A 247 -0.53 11.02 17.52
N ASP A 248 0.53 10.58 16.84
CA ASP A 248 0.68 10.61 15.37
C ASP A 248 0.67 9.19 14.77
N LEU A 249 -0.43 8.47 14.94
CA LEU A 249 -0.49 7.03 14.65
C LEU A 249 -1.17 6.73 13.31
N ALA A 250 -0.63 5.74 12.62
CA ALA A 250 -1.32 5.01 11.56
C ALA A 250 -1.55 3.57 12.02
N LEU A 251 -2.79 3.10 11.94
CA LEU A 251 -3.14 1.74 12.34
C LEU A 251 -3.58 0.93 11.14
N TYR A 252 -3.13 -0.32 11.07
CA TYR A 252 -3.48 -1.25 10.00
C TYR A 252 -4.09 -2.48 10.62
N MET A 253 -5.34 -2.77 10.28
CA MET A 253 -6.05 -3.95 10.77
C MET A 253 -6.35 -4.89 9.62
N GLY A 254 -5.92 -6.14 9.74
CA GLY A 254 -6.41 -7.22 8.89
C GLY A 254 -7.64 -7.85 9.55
N ASP A 255 -8.75 -7.94 8.83
CA ASP A 255 -9.89 -8.77 9.25
C ASP A 255 -9.51 -10.22 8.92
N VAL A 256 -9.47 -11.06 9.93
CA VAL A 256 -9.15 -12.48 9.81
C VAL A 256 -10.47 -13.20 9.67
N GLY A 257 -10.76 -13.69 8.46
CA GLY A 257 -11.68 -14.80 8.31
C GLY A 257 -11.22 -15.93 9.24
N ARG A 258 -12.16 -16.51 9.98
CA ARG A 258 -11.95 -17.41 11.12
C ARG A 258 -10.73 -18.36 10.97
N PRO A 259 -9.86 -18.51 12.00
CA PRO A 259 -8.62 -19.29 11.91
C PRO A 259 -8.80 -20.82 11.78
N ASP A 260 -10.03 -21.34 11.83
CA ASP A 260 -10.38 -22.75 11.90
C ASP A 260 -10.83 -23.36 10.57
N GLY A 261 -10.72 -22.64 9.44
CA GLY A 261 -11.04 -23.19 8.11
C GLY A 261 -12.51 -23.57 7.91
N ALA A 262 -13.39 -23.20 8.85
CA ALA A 262 -14.82 -23.42 8.75
C ALA A 262 -15.42 -22.39 7.78
N THR A 263 -16.10 -22.89 6.74
CA THR A 263 -16.86 -22.09 5.78
C THR A 263 -17.95 -21.31 6.53
N LEU A 264 -17.78 -20.00 6.68
CA LEU A 264 -18.88 -19.14 7.12
C LEU A 264 -19.88 -18.97 5.97
N PRO A 265 -21.17 -18.79 6.25
CA PRO A 265 -22.06 -18.13 5.29
C PRO A 265 -21.45 -16.76 4.93
N ALA A 266 -21.56 -16.37 3.66
CA ALA A 266 -20.89 -15.22 3.04
C ALA A 266 -21.12 -13.84 3.71
N THR A 267 -21.91 -13.77 4.78
CA THR A 267 -22.26 -12.54 5.50
C THR A 267 -21.27 -12.15 6.59
N ASP A 268 -20.52 -13.09 7.20
CA ASP A 268 -19.73 -12.83 8.42
C ASP A 268 -18.24 -13.23 8.32
N GLY A 269 -17.77 -13.70 7.16
CA GLY A 269 -16.42 -14.26 6.95
C GLY A 269 -15.49 -13.46 6.04
N ALA A 270 -15.77 -12.18 5.83
CA ALA A 270 -15.03 -11.35 4.89
C ALA A 270 -13.59 -11.08 5.35
N SER A 271 -12.60 -11.52 4.58
CA SER A 271 -11.22 -11.06 4.74
C SER A 271 -11.11 -9.60 4.31
N GLY A 272 -10.22 -8.81 4.91
CA GLY A 272 -10.18 -7.39 4.58
C GLY A 272 -9.06 -6.62 5.23
N ILE A 273 -8.98 -5.34 4.90
CA ILE A 273 -8.03 -4.40 5.48
C ILE A 273 -8.75 -3.12 5.90
N VAL A 274 -8.38 -2.62 7.08
CA VAL A 274 -8.74 -1.28 7.56
C VAL A 274 -7.46 -0.49 7.76
N VAL A 275 -7.43 0.70 7.19
CA VAL A 275 -6.33 1.65 7.39
C VAL A 275 -6.89 2.85 8.14
N MET A 276 -6.22 3.22 9.23
CA MET A 276 -6.67 4.27 10.14
C MET A 276 -5.59 5.32 10.36
N ARG A 277 -6.02 6.54 10.67
CA ARG A 277 -5.15 7.66 11.03
C ARG A 277 -5.79 8.46 12.16
N SER A 278 -5.00 8.83 13.16
CA SER A 278 -5.46 9.67 14.28
C SER A 278 -6.11 10.94 13.75
N ALA A 279 -7.31 11.26 14.22
CA ALA A 279 -8.14 12.34 13.66
C ALA A 279 -7.44 13.71 13.74
N GLU A 280 -6.70 13.97 14.81
CA GLU A 280 -5.91 15.20 15.02
C GLU A 280 -4.81 15.41 13.96
N HIS A 281 -4.40 14.34 13.25
CA HIS A 281 -3.31 14.34 12.29
C HIS A 281 -3.76 14.13 10.85
N VAL A 282 -5.07 14.13 10.60
CA VAL A 282 -5.60 14.13 9.23
C VAL A 282 -5.78 15.57 8.77
N PRO A 283 -5.12 15.99 7.67
CA PRO A 283 -5.27 17.35 7.16
C PRO A 283 -6.70 17.57 6.65
N ALA A 284 -7.22 18.79 6.83
CA ALA A 284 -8.56 19.17 6.38
C ALA A 284 -8.74 19.13 4.84
N ALA A 285 -7.65 19.00 4.08
CA ALA A 285 -7.65 18.91 2.62
C ALA A 285 -6.62 17.88 2.12
N LEU A 286 -6.79 17.41 0.89
CA LEU A 286 -5.79 16.58 0.22
C LEU A 286 -4.48 17.36 0.04
N PRO A 287 -3.31 16.75 0.33
CA PRO A 287 -2.05 17.43 0.09
C PRO A 287 -1.78 17.59 -1.40
N ASP A 288 -1.43 18.82 -1.79
CA ASP A 288 -1.15 19.18 -3.18
C ASP A 288 0.01 18.36 -3.76
N GLY A 289 -0.11 18.07 -5.05
CA GLY A 289 0.98 17.52 -5.85
C GLY A 289 0.54 16.40 -6.77
N ARG A 290 1.53 15.72 -7.34
CA ARG A 290 1.33 14.59 -8.22
C ARG A 290 1.47 13.29 -7.45
N TRP A 291 0.50 12.41 -7.60
CA TRP A 291 0.34 11.18 -6.84
C TRP A 291 0.25 10.00 -7.78
N ARG A 292 1.01 8.94 -7.49
CA ARG A 292 0.88 7.64 -8.14
C ARG A 292 0.02 6.76 -7.26
N CYS A 293 -1.16 6.41 -7.72
CA CYS A 293 -2.11 5.57 -7.00
C CYS A 293 -2.16 4.17 -7.61
N GLN A 294 -2.26 3.14 -6.76
CA GLN A 294 -2.36 1.75 -7.17
C GLN A 294 -3.39 1.00 -6.35
N HIS A 295 -4.12 0.08 -6.98
CA HIS A 295 -5.15 -0.78 -6.38
C HIS A 295 -5.23 -2.10 -7.17
N PRO A 296 -5.73 -3.19 -6.55
CA PRO A 296 -5.87 -4.46 -7.24
C PRO A 296 -6.88 -4.37 -8.39
N ASN A 297 -6.53 -4.95 -9.53
CA ASN A 297 -7.44 -5.09 -10.65
C ASN A 297 -8.38 -6.27 -10.39
N MET A 298 -9.60 -5.95 -9.94
CA MET A 298 -10.64 -6.92 -9.61
C MET A 298 -11.82 -6.81 -10.58
N ARG A 299 -12.51 -7.93 -10.82
CA ARG A 299 -13.80 -7.99 -11.52
C ARG A 299 -14.80 -8.74 -10.66
N LEU A 300 -16.08 -8.51 -10.89
CA LEU A 300 -17.10 -9.43 -10.38
C LEU A 300 -17.20 -10.63 -11.32
N ASP A 301 -17.33 -11.81 -10.74
CA ASP A 301 -17.78 -12.99 -11.43
C ASP A 301 -19.28 -12.85 -11.72
N PRO A 302 -19.72 -12.90 -12.99
CA PRO A 302 -21.12 -12.70 -13.32
C PRO A 302 -22.03 -13.86 -12.87
N GLN A 303 -21.48 -15.05 -12.59
CA GLN A 303 -22.23 -16.22 -12.16
C GLN A 303 -22.36 -16.29 -10.64
N THR A 304 -21.28 -15.99 -9.92
CA THR A 304 -21.26 -16.09 -8.45
C THR A 304 -21.47 -14.76 -7.74
N GLY A 305 -21.33 -13.64 -8.46
CA GLY A 305 -21.28 -12.30 -7.86
C GLY A 305 -20.02 -12.06 -7.01
N GLY A 306 -19.09 -13.02 -6.97
CA GLY A 306 -17.86 -12.93 -6.18
C GLY A 306 -16.81 -12.05 -6.81
N GLN A 307 -15.88 -11.53 -6.01
CA GLN A 307 -14.74 -10.76 -6.52
C GLN A 307 -13.66 -11.71 -7.07
N VAL A 308 -13.08 -11.37 -8.22
CA VAL A 308 -12.05 -12.15 -8.91
C VAL A 308 -10.84 -11.27 -9.17
N HIS A 309 -9.71 -11.68 -8.60
CA HIS A 309 -8.41 -11.05 -8.84
C HIS A 309 -7.87 -11.37 -10.24
N ARG A 310 -7.39 -10.33 -10.95
CA ARG A 310 -6.64 -10.50 -12.21
C ARG A 310 -5.13 -10.60 -12.04
N GLY A 311 -4.64 -10.58 -10.80
CA GLY A 311 -3.21 -10.66 -10.48
C GLY A 311 -2.39 -9.45 -10.88
N THR A 312 -3.02 -8.35 -11.24
CA THR A 312 -2.34 -7.11 -11.64
C THR A 312 -2.81 -5.96 -10.75
N LEU A 313 -1.96 -4.95 -10.59
CA LEU A 313 -2.35 -3.69 -9.98
C LEU A 313 -2.69 -2.70 -11.09
N HIS A 314 -3.86 -2.08 -11.00
CA HIS A 314 -4.11 -0.87 -11.77
C HIS A 314 -3.24 0.25 -11.19
N THR A 315 -2.72 1.12 -12.06
CA THR A 315 -1.93 2.28 -11.65
C THR A 315 -2.44 3.49 -12.37
N GLU A 316 -2.68 4.56 -11.62
CA GLU A 316 -3.06 5.86 -12.16
C GLU A 316 -2.20 6.97 -11.57
N THR A 317 -2.19 8.12 -12.25
CA THR A 317 -1.53 9.32 -11.75
C THR A 317 -2.58 10.41 -11.57
N LEU A 318 -2.65 10.93 -10.34
CA LEU A 318 -3.57 12.00 -9.95
C LEU A 318 -2.76 13.27 -9.67
N ASP A 319 -3.17 14.39 -10.26
CA ASP A 319 -2.72 15.72 -9.84
C ASP A 319 -3.77 16.29 -8.89
N MET A 320 -3.35 16.64 -7.67
CA MET A 320 -4.20 17.22 -6.62
C MET A 320 -3.79 18.67 -6.36
N THR A 321 -4.76 19.58 -6.29
CA THR A 321 -4.54 21.01 -6.03
C THR A 321 -5.76 21.58 -5.31
N GLY A 322 -5.61 21.90 -4.03
CA GLY A 322 -6.71 22.29 -3.15
C GLY A 322 -7.85 21.25 -3.21
N PRO A 323 -9.11 21.65 -3.44
CA PRO A 323 -10.24 20.73 -3.54
C PRO A 323 -10.37 20.09 -4.92
N SER A 324 -9.35 20.12 -5.78
CA SER A 324 -9.43 19.63 -7.15
C SER A 324 -8.52 18.43 -7.35
N VAL A 325 -9.08 17.35 -7.90
CA VAL A 325 -8.36 16.13 -8.28
C VAL A 325 -8.52 15.90 -9.77
N ARG A 326 -7.40 15.69 -10.47
CA ARG A 326 -7.38 15.41 -11.90
C ARG A 326 -6.61 14.12 -12.17
N ASN A 327 -7.23 13.19 -12.88
CA ASN A 327 -6.51 12.08 -13.51
C ASN A 327 -5.99 12.56 -14.87
N ARG A 328 -4.75 12.17 -15.25
CA ARG A 328 -4.16 12.47 -16.57
C ARG A 328 -5.05 12.08 -17.76
N HIS A 329 -5.92 11.08 -17.59
CA HIS A 329 -6.83 10.60 -18.63
C HIS A 329 -8.16 11.37 -18.71
N LEU A 330 -8.43 12.27 -17.76
CA LEU A 330 -9.64 13.08 -17.74
C LEU A 330 -9.32 14.52 -18.14
N ASN A 331 -10.09 15.05 -19.09
CA ASN A 331 -9.91 16.40 -19.61
C ASN A 331 -10.34 17.49 -18.61
N ARG A 332 -11.09 17.16 -17.55
CA ARG A 332 -11.56 18.12 -16.55
C ARG A 332 -11.24 17.65 -15.13
N PRO A 333 -10.80 18.55 -14.24
CA PRO A 333 -10.66 18.25 -12.82
C PRO A 333 -12.03 17.96 -12.20
N VAL A 334 -12.04 17.08 -11.22
CA VAL A 334 -13.18 16.78 -10.36
C VAL A 334 -12.95 17.47 -9.01
N ARG A 335 -14.00 18.04 -8.42
CA ARG A 335 -13.92 18.60 -7.08
C ARG A 335 -14.03 17.51 -6.03
N THR A 336 -13.22 17.59 -4.98
CA THR A 336 -13.46 16.85 -3.74
C THR A 336 -14.73 17.38 -3.10
N LEU A 337 -15.47 16.47 -2.49
CA LEU A 337 -16.64 16.77 -1.70
C LEU A 337 -16.27 16.47 -0.24
N PRO A 338 -16.51 17.41 0.70
CA PRO A 338 -16.51 17.06 2.11
C PRO A 338 -17.64 16.05 2.39
N ASP A 339 -17.46 15.27 3.44
CA ASP A 339 -18.29 14.12 3.86
C ASP A 339 -19.82 14.39 3.86
N SER A 340 -20.23 15.64 4.11
CA SER A 340 -21.64 16.04 4.25
C SER A 340 -22.48 16.01 2.96
N ALA A 341 -21.89 15.74 1.79
CA ALA A 341 -22.58 15.90 0.51
C ALA A 341 -23.15 14.62 -0.13
N GLN A 342 -22.95 13.43 0.46
CA GLN A 342 -23.40 12.19 -0.16
C GLN A 342 -24.23 11.30 0.79
N GLY A 343 -25.54 11.51 0.80
CA GLY A 343 -26.47 10.37 0.75
C GLY A 343 -27.34 10.01 1.95
N LEU A 344 -27.71 10.93 2.84
CA LEU A 344 -28.86 10.70 3.73
C LEU A 344 -30.13 11.36 3.14
N PRO A 345 -31.15 10.60 2.72
CA PRO A 345 -32.47 11.16 2.51
C PRO A 345 -33.09 11.42 3.89
N GLY A 346 -33.02 12.67 4.35
CA GLY A 346 -33.65 13.12 5.59
C GLY A 346 -32.91 12.70 6.86
N GLY A 347 -32.13 13.62 7.42
CA GLY A 347 -31.51 13.49 8.74
C GLY A 347 -30.03 13.85 8.69
N ALA A 348 -29.70 14.93 9.40
CA ALA A 348 -28.38 15.49 9.71
C ALA A 348 -27.17 14.84 9.00
N ALA A 349 -26.46 15.64 8.18
CA ALA A 349 -25.09 15.34 7.79
C ALA A 349 -24.29 14.90 9.04
N PRO A 350 -23.48 13.83 8.98
CA PRO A 350 -22.46 13.61 9.98
C PRO A 350 -21.71 14.93 10.15
N ALA A 351 -21.53 15.38 11.39
CA ALA A 351 -20.69 16.55 11.64
C ALA A 351 -19.36 16.32 10.92
N GLU A 352 -18.95 17.32 10.15
CA GLU A 352 -17.80 17.31 9.24
C GLU A 352 -16.72 16.30 9.70
N ALA A 353 -16.64 15.15 9.03
CA ALA A 353 -15.49 14.25 9.17
C ALA A 353 -14.27 14.94 8.53
N ASN A 354 -13.78 15.98 9.22
CA ASN A 354 -12.65 16.81 8.86
C ASN A 354 -11.42 15.91 8.64
N GLY A 355 -11.19 15.50 7.39
CA GLY A 355 -10.05 14.68 7.01
C GLY A 355 -10.29 13.66 5.90
N LEU A 356 -11.52 13.14 5.74
CA LEU A 356 -11.85 12.25 4.62
C LEU A 356 -12.25 13.05 3.39
N GLN A 357 -11.68 12.70 2.24
CA GLN A 357 -11.86 13.46 1.01
C GLN A 357 -12.51 12.58 -0.06
N TRP A 358 -13.78 12.88 -0.38
CA TRP A 358 -14.56 12.12 -1.34
C TRP A 358 -14.42 12.68 -2.74
N VAL A 359 -14.31 11.81 -3.73
CA VAL A 359 -14.24 12.16 -5.15
C VAL A 359 -15.18 11.27 -5.93
N ARG A 360 -16.14 11.89 -6.60
CA ARG A 360 -17.05 11.21 -7.53
C ARG A 360 -16.57 11.40 -8.96
N TRP A 361 -16.10 10.32 -9.56
CA TRP A 361 -15.65 10.27 -10.94
C TRP A 361 -16.81 9.83 -11.83
N THR A 362 -17.64 10.76 -12.31
CA THR A 362 -18.78 10.42 -13.18
C THR A 362 -18.29 10.03 -14.58
N PRO A 363 -18.77 8.90 -15.17
CA PRO A 363 -19.75 7.92 -14.66
C PRO A 363 -19.15 6.68 -13.98
N GLN A 364 -17.85 6.68 -13.70
CA GLN A 364 -17.02 5.48 -13.56
C GLN A 364 -16.87 4.96 -12.13
N ARG A 365 -16.70 5.82 -11.11
CA ARG A 365 -16.41 5.36 -9.73
C ARG A 365 -16.56 6.44 -8.67
N ASP A 366 -16.75 6.01 -7.42
CA ASP A 366 -16.58 6.84 -6.22
C ASP A 366 -15.25 6.46 -5.55
N GLN A 367 -14.59 7.42 -4.88
CA GLN A 367 -13.33 7.21 -4.18
C GLN A 367 -13.26 8.08 -2.92
N VAL A 368 -12.76 7.53 -1.82
CA VAL A 368 -12.50 8.26 -0.57
C VAL A 368 -11.03 8.12 -0.19
N PHE A 369 -10.38 9.25 0.04
CA PHE A 369 -8.96 9.31 0.39
C PHE A 369 -8.78 9.58 1.88
N LEU A 370 -7.81 8.87 2.47
CA LEU A 370 -7.31 9.06 3.82
C LEU A 370 -5.81 9.37 3.76
N PRO A 371 -5.41 10.64 3.94
CA PRO A 371 -4.01 11.00 4.06
C PRO A 371 -3.36 10.37 5.29
N LEU A 372 -2.25 9.65 5.10
CA LEU A 372 -1.50 9.01 6.17
C LEU A 372 -0.23 9.79 6.53
N ALA A 373 0.35 10.46 5.53
CA ALA A 373 1.51 11.33 5.67
C ALA A 373 1.57 12.30 4.49
N ALA A 374 2.56 13.20 4.51
CA ALA A 374 2.77 14.18 3.43
C ALA A 374 2.99 13.55 2.04
N ASP A 375 3.43 12.29 1.97
CA ASP A 375 3.73 11.59 0.73
C ASP A 375 3.03 10.23 0.57
N THR A 376 2.11 9.88 1.47
CA THR A 376 1.39 8.60 1.44
C THR A 376 -0.08 8.76 1.82
N MET A 377 -0.97 8.13 1.06
CA MET A 377 -2.41 8.08 1.36
C MET A 377 -2.95 6.67 1.12
N ALA A 378 -3.91 6.24 1.94
CA ALA A 378 -4.78 5.12 1.62
C ALA A 378 -6.05 5.65 0.95
N TYR A 379 -6.73 4.79 0.18
CA TYR A 379 -8.05 5.13 -0.32
C TYR A 379 -8.87 3.87 -0.53
N GLN A 380 -10.18 4.03 -0.42
CA GLN A 380 -11.14 3.05 -0.93
C GLN A 380 -11.74 3.59 -2.21
N LEU A 381 -11.92 2.71 -3.20
CA LEU A 381 -12.65 3.03 -4.41
C LEU A 381 -13.78 2.03 -4.61
N ARG A 382 -14.83 2.47 -5.29
CA ARG A 382 -15.92 1.63 -5.73
C ARG A 382 -16.27 2.02 -7.14
N SER A 383 -16.20 1.06 -8.06
CA SER A 383 -16.69 1.29 -9.41
C SER A 383 -18.21 1.44 -9.39
N THR A 384 -18.72 2.43 -10.11
CA THR A 384 -20.16 2.62 -10.35
C THR A 384 -20.59 2.05 -11.69
N ALA A 385 -19.66 1.48 -12.47
CA ALA A 385 -19.97 0.88 -13.76
C ALA A 385 -20.64 -0.51 -13.60
N PRO A 386 -21.76 -0.78 -14.31
CA PRO A 386 -22.59 -1.98 -14.15
C PRO A 386 -21.87 -3.34 -14.14
N ALA A 387 -20.71 -3.44 -14.80
CA ALA A 387 -19.93 -4.67 -14.95
C ALA A 387 -18.76 -4.82 -13.95
N SER A 388 -18.62 -3.94 -12.96
CA SER A 388 -17.38 -3.86 -12.18
C SER A 388 -17.52 -3.36 -10.74
N PHE A 389 -18.69 -3.52 -10.10
CA PHE A 389 -18.94 -3.12 -8.69
C PHE A 389 -18.06 -3.93 -7.69
N ALA A 390 -16.77 -3.69 -7.71
CA ALA A 390 -15.81 -4.22 -6.76
C ALA A 390 -15.27 -3.04 -5.96
N ASP A 391 -15.50 -3.08 -4.64
CA ASP A 391 -14.79 -2.22 -3.72
C ASP A 391 -13.33 -2.63 -3.70
N GLN A 392 -12.40 -1.68 -3.73
CA GLN A 392 -10.97 -1.96 -3.72
C GLN A 392 -10.27 -1.02 -2.75
N MET A 393 -9.35 -1.56 -1.97
CA MET A 393 -8.38 -0.75 -1.22
C MET A 393 -7.20 -0.40 -2.14
N GLY A 394 -6.73 0.84 -2.05
CA GLY A 394 -5.56 1.31 -2.76
C GLY A 394 -4.65 2.17 -1.91
N VAL A 395 -3.46 2.40 -2.45
CA VAL A 395 -2.44 3.28 -1.86
C VAL A 395 -1.96 4.29 -2.91
N CYS A 396 -1.71 5.52 -2.47
CA CYS A 396 -1.10 6.57 -3.27
C CYS A 396 0.23 7.00 -2.66
N HIS A 397 1.25 7.18 -3.50
CA HIS A 397 2.53 7.75 -3.12
C HIS A 397 2.79 9.04 -3.91
N ARG A 398 3.30 10.07 -3.25
CA ARG A 398 3.62 11.33 -3.90
C ARG A 398 4.82 11.14 -4.83
N GLN A 399 4.64 11.51 -6.09
CA GLN A 399 5.73 11.52 -7.05
C GLN A 399 6.64 12.70 -6.75
N ARG A 400 7.85 12.41 -6.26
CA ARG A 400 8.87 13.44 -6.12
C ARG A 400 9.24 13.93 -7.51
N ALA A 401 9.12 15.24 -7.75
CA ALA A 401 9.64 15.84 -8.97
C ALA A 401 11.12 15.49 -9.04
N GLY A 402 11.54 14.78 -10.09
CA GLY A 402 12.96 14.54 -10.30
C GLY A 402 13.66 15.89 -10.35
N ALA A 403 14.64 16.10 -9.47
CA ALA A 403 15.54 17.24 -9.54
C ALA A 403 16.33 17.17 -10.85
N SER A 404 15.72 17.58 -11.96
CA SER A 404 16.32 17.51 -13.28
C SER A 404 15.77 18.66 -14.12
N ARG A 405 16.70 19.54 -14.52
CA ARG A 405 16.62 20.64 -15.51
C ARG A 405 16.48 22.09 -15.00
N ALA A 406 16.64 22.39 -13.71
CA ALA A 406 16.85 23.79 -13.30
C ALA A 406 18.31 24.26 -13.53
N THR A 407 19.30 23.37 -13.42
CA THR A 407 20.73 23.73 -13.49
C THR A 407 21.29 23.84 -14.91
N LYS A 408 20.63 23.28 -15.94
CA LYS A 408 21.16 23.34 -17.33
C LYS A 408 20.82 24.64 -18.06
N ARG A 409 19.75 25.34 -17.69
CA ARG A 409 19.38 26.63 -18.31
C ARG A 409 20.23 27.81 -17.83
N SER A 410 20.83 27.74 -16.65
CA SER A 410 21.75 28.77 -16.16
C SER A 410 23.17 28.63 -16.71
N ALA A 411 23.57 27.45 -17.18
CA ALA A 411 24.85 27.24 -17.84
C ALA A 411 24.83 27.69 -19.31
N ASP A 412 23.76 27.37 -20.07
CA ASP A 412 23.66 27.76 -21.49
C ASP A 412 23.44 29.27 -21.71
N ARG A 413 22.96 30.01 -20.70
CA ARG A 413 22.78 31.46 -20.81
C ARG A 413 24.06 32.25 -20.54
N LYS A 414 25.09 31.64 -19.93
CA LYS A 414 26.38 32.29 -19.64
C LYS A 414 27.40 32.16 -20.77
N THR A 415 27.25 31.18 -21.67
CA THR A 415 28.20 30.95 -22.78
C THR A 415 27.87 31.70 -24.08
N LYS A 416 26.74 32.41 -24.16
CA LYS A 416 26.30 33.10 -25.40
C LYS A 416 26.44 34.64 -25.37
N GLY A 417 27.13 35.19 -24.38
CA GLY A 417 27.20 36.64 -24.14
C GLY A 417 28.62 37.18 -23.90
N SER A 418 29.64 36.75 -24.66
CA SER A 418 30.93 37.47 -24.69
C SER A 418 31.77 37.12 -25.92
N SER A 419 31.36 37.62 -27.09
CA SER A 419 32.21 37.64 -28.28
C SER A 419 31.73 38.74 -29.23
N GLY A 420 31.83 39.99 -28.78
CA GLY A 420 31.69 41.19 -29.60
C GLY A 420 33.02 41.92 -29.58
N ARG A 421 33.89 41.58 -30.54
CA ARG A 421 35.19 42.23 -30.77
C ARG A 421 34.95 43.67 -31.26
N ALA A 422 35.74 44.58 -30.71
CA ALA A 422 35.89 45.96 -31.16
C ALA A 422 36.46 46.03 -32.60
N ALA A 423 35.99 47.00 -33.37
CA ALA A 423 36.75 47.62 -34.45
C ALA A 423 36.37 49.11 -34.52
N ALA A 424 37.37 49.95 -34.32
CA ALA A 424 37.32 51.40 -34.44
C ALA A 424 37.36 51.84 -35.91
N ARG A 425 36.74 53.00 -36.24
CA ARG A 425 37.34 54.00 -37.14
C ARG A 425 36.61 55.35 -37.13
N THR A 426 37.43 56.35 -36.82
CA THR A 426 37.38 57.80 -37.01
C THR A 426 36.86 58.28 -38.38
N GLN A 427 36.09 59.39 -38.44
CA GLN A 427 36.37 60.61 -39.23
C GLN A 427 35.22 61.64 -39.26
N ILE A 428 35.58 62.89 -38.87
CA ILE A 428 35.34 64.20 -39.51
C ILE A 428 33.97 64.93 -39.37
N GLN A 429 34.08 66.07 -38.66
CA GLN A 429 33.50 67.43 -38.84
C GLN A 429 32.24 67.64 -39.68
N ARG A 430 31.23 68.31 -39.10
CA ARG A 430 31.12 69.78 -39.02
C ARG A 430 30.20 70.18 -37.86
#